data_AF-A0A956FWK2-F1
#
_entry.id   AF-A0A956FWK2-F1
#
_cell.length_a   1.000
_cell.length_b   1.000
_cell.length_c   1.000
_cell.angle_alpha   90.00
_cell.angle_beta   90.00
_cell.angle_gamma   90.00
#
_symmetry.space_group_name_H-M   'P 1'
#
loop_
_entity.id
_entity.type
_entity.pdbx_description
1 polymer ?
#
loop_
_entity_poly.entity_id
_entity_poly.type
_entity_poly.pdbx_seq_one_letter_code
_entity_poly.pdbx_strand_id
1 'polypeptide(L)'
;TWLLRIVTRTSLDLLAKRKAKLGPRIRPTDRGAAGSTEDELRTRDGATWIEPLADADAIDPGLSPEELLACRRDLRLAFVAALQRLPARQRAALLLADVCGWRAPQVADTLETTPAAINSALQRARATLRARDETPASFAPDPLEPTHARLLDAYVAAFEAYDIDALVDVLREDVTLCMPPYDLWLRGHADVRTWMLGRGSGCRGSRLVPVAANGTRAFGQYRRAPSGAYHPWSLVVLEIDGGDARSGTEPRIASFIHFLDVAAIFPRMGLPADLPPTPDAT
;
A
#
# COMPACT_ATOMS: atom_id res chain seq x y z
N THR A 1 0.03 6.17 28.46
CA THR A 1 0.99 6.07 29.60
C THR A 1 2.26 6.85 29.29
N TRP A 2 3.12 7.11 30.29
CA TRP A 2 4.37 7.88 30.17
C TRP A 2 5.27 7.39 29.01
N LEU A 3 5.36 6.08 28.82
CA LEU A 3 6.16 5.46 27.76
C LEU A 3 5.66 5.82 26.36
N LEU A 4 4.35 5.72 26.10
CA LEU A 4 3.75 6.10 24.81
C LEU A 4 4.04 7.56 24.47
N ARG A 5 3.98 8.47 25.45
CA ARG A 5 4.33 9.88 25.24
C ARG A 5 5.78 10.07 24.80
N ILE A 6 6.73 9.37 25.44
CA ILE A 6 8.14 9.40 25.04
C ILE A 6 8.30 8.85 23.62
N VAL A 7 7.73 7.66 23.34
CA VAL A 7 7.82 7.01 22.02
C VAL A 7 7.25 7.91 20.93
N THR A 8 6.06 8.50 21.13
CA THR A 8 5.44 9.41 20.16
C THR A 8 6.32 10.64 19.93
N ARG A 9 6.83 11.27 21.00
CA ARG A 9 7.67 12.47 20.89
C ARG A 9 9.00 12.18 20.21
N THR A 10 9.72 11.15 20.63
CA THR A 10 10.97 10.73 20.00
C THR A 10 10.75 10.40 18.52
N SER A 11 9.64 9.74 18.18
CA SER A 11 9.29 9.44 16.78
C SER A 11 9.04 10.72 15.97
N LEU A 12 8.31 11.70 16.53
CA LEU A 12 8.08 12.99 15.89
C LEU A 12 9.37 13.78 15.68
N ASP A 13 10.26 13.79 16.67
CA ASP A 13 11.57 14.46 16.58
C ASP A 13 12.47 13.81 15.52
N LEU A 14 12.49 12.47 15.44
CA LEU A 14 13.21 11.74 14.41
C LEU A 14 12.65 12.03 13.01
N LEU A 15 11.32 12.08 12.87
CA LEU A 15 10.67 12.45 11.62
C LEU A 15 10.99 13.88 11.20
N ALA A 16 11.04 14.84 12.14
CA ALA A 16 11.40 16.23 11.86
C ALA A 16 12.86 16.36 11.41
N LYS A 17 13.80 15.73 12.13
CA LYS A 17 15.23 15.71 11.76
C LYS A 17 15.45 15.07 10.39
N ARG A 18 14.79 13.95 10.12
CA ARG A 18 14.83 13.31 8.80
C ARG A 18 14.29 14.23 7.72
N LYS A 19 13.11 14.84 7.92
CA LYS A 19 12.50 15.76 6.94
C LYS A 19 13.45 16.92 6.60
N ALA A 20 14.16 17.46 7.59
CA ALA A 20 15.15 18.52 7.37
C ALA A 20 16.36 18.05 6.55
N LYS A 21 16.80 16.80 6.73
CA LYS A 21 17.97 16.24 6.04
C LYS A 21 17.67 15.68 4.64
N LEU A 22 16.57 14.95 4.48
CA LEU A 22 16.26 14.12 3.31
C LEU A 22 14.94 14.49 2.61
N GLY A 23 14.20 15.46 3.13
CA GLY A 23 12.86 15.79 2.65
C GLY A 23 11.77 14.81 3.12
N PRO A 24 10.51 15.06 2.73
CA PRO A 24 9.40 14.16 3.05
C PRO A 24 9.50 12.85 2.24
N ARG A 25 9.07 11.74 2.83
CA ARG A 25 8.77 10.54 2.05
C ARG A 25 7.52 10.80 1.23
N ILE A 26 7.53 10.45 -0.06
CA ILE A 26 6.42 10.67 -1.00
C ILE A 26 6.12 9.39 -1.78
N ARG A 27 4.93 9.33 -2.39
CA ARG A 27 4.64 8.33 -3.42
C ARG A 27 5.17 8.82 -4.78
N PRO A 28 5.51 7.93 -5.72
CA PRO A 28 5.82 8.33 -7.10
C PRO A 28 4.73 9.21 -7.72
N THR A 29 3.47 8.86 -7.51
CA THR A 29 2.29 9.59 -8.02
C THR A 29 2.13 11.01 -7.46
N ASP A 30 2.76 11.34 -6.34
CA ASP A 30 2.69 12.69 -5.74
C ASP A 30 3.82 13.61 -6.23
N ARG A 31 4.73 13.13 -7.08
CA ARG A 31 5.92 13.86 -7.51
C ARG A 31 5.66 14.84 -8.66
N GLY A 32 4.59 14.67 -9.41
CA GLY A 32 4.31 15.47 -10.60
C GLY A 32 3.32 14.78 -11.53
N ALA A 33 3.39 15.09 -12.82
CA ALA A 33 2.60 14.41 -13.85
C ALA A 33 3.10 12.99 -14.12
N ALA A 34 2.24 12.16 -14.73
CA ALA A 34 2.62 10.83 -15.21
C ALA A 34 3.68 10.96 -16.31
N GLY A 35 4.61 10.01 -16.35
CA GLY A 35 5.58 9.90 -17.42
C GLY A 35 5.07 9.06 -18.59
N SER A 36 5.92 8.90 -19.59
CA SER A 36 5.71 8.01 -20.74
C SER A 36 6.47 6.69 -20.56
N THR A 37 6.03 5.64 -21.26
CA THR A 37 6.73 4.35 -21.29
C THR A 37 8.15 4.42 -21.88
N GLU A 38 8.41 5.47 -22.66
CA GLU A 38 9.71 5.76 -23.28
C GLU A 38 10.66 6.54 -22.37
N ASP A 39 10.16 7.12 -21.28
CA ASP A 39 10.97 7.95 -20.39
C ASP A 39 12.10 7.15 -19.72
N GLU A 40 13.20 7.84 -19.42
CA GLU A 40 14.35 7.25 -18.74
C GLU A 40 13.96 6.76 -17.33
N LEU A 41 14.37 5.54 -16.98
CA LEU A 41 14.15 4.99 -15.65
C LEU A 41 15.21 5.53 -14.68
N ARG A 42 14.88 6.61 -13.98
CA ARG A 42 15.79 7.21 -12.99
C ARG A 42 15.49 6.71 -11.59
N THR A 43 16.51 6.16 -10.92
CA THR A 43 16.40 5.73 -9.53
C THR A 43 16.59 6.89 -8.56
N ARG A 44 15.85 6.88 -7.46
CA ARG A 44 16.08 7.74 -6.30
C ARG A 44 16.52 6.92 -5.11
N ASP A 45 17.10 7.59 -4.11
CA ASP A 45 17.37 7.00 -2.81
C ASP A 45 16.07 6.39 -2.25
N GLY A 46 16.10 5.14 -1.78
CA GLY A 46 14.96 4.45 -1.19
C GLY A 46 14.34 5.22 -0.01
N ALA A 47 15.14 6.04 0.68
CA ALA A 47 14.68 6.95 1.71
C ALA A 47 13.68 8.02 1.21
N THR A 48 13.58 8.24 -0.11
CA THR A 48 12.62 9.16 -0.73
C THR A 48 11.21 8.59 -0.72
N TRP A 49 11.08 7.27 -0.84
CA TRP A 49 9.81 6.62 -1.12
C TRP A 49 9.11 6.19 0.17
N ILE A 50 7.79 6.17 0.16
CA ILE A 50 7.04 5.51 1.23
C ILE A 50 7.16 4.00 1.03
N GLU A 51 7.59 3.28 2.06
CA GLU A 51 7.71 1.82 2.05
C GLU A 51 6.41 1.15 2.55
N PRO A 52 6.15 -0.09 2.11
CA PRO A 52 5.04 -0.88 2.63
C PRO A 52 5.35 -1.36 4.05
N LEU A 53 4.31 -1.47 4.87
CA LEU A 53 4.37 -2.11 6.18
C LEU A 53 3.73 -3.50 6.11
N ALA A 54 4.39 -4.50 6.71
CA ALA A 54 3.77 -5.78 6.96
C ALA A 54 2.68 -5.62 8.03
N ASP A 55 1.49 -6.18 7.80
CA ASP A 55 0.38 -6.05 8.75
C ASP A 55 0.71 -6.64 10.12
N ALA A 56 1.55 -7.68 10.14
CA ALA A 56 2.05 -8.31 11.36
C ALA A 56 2.84 -7.33 12.26
N ASP A 57 3.51 -6.32 11.68
CA ASP A 57 4.26 -5.32 12.45
C ASP A 57 3.34 -4.29 13.14
N ALA A 58 2.09 -4.15 12.68
CA ALA A 58 1.14 -3.16 13.19
C ALA A 58 0.18 -3.70 14.27
N ILE A 59 0.12 -5.01 14.45
CA ILE A 59 -0.92 -5.68 15.23
C ILE A 59 -0.30 -6.30 16.48
N ASP A 60 -0.94 -6.10 17.63
CA ASP A 60 -0.55 -6.77 18.87
C ASP A 60 -0.88 -8.27 18.79
N PRO A 61 0.11 -9.18 18.94
CA PRO A 61 -0.11 -10.62 18.89
C PRO A 61 -0.99 -11.17 20.01
N GLY A 62 -1.28 -10.38 21.06
CA GLY A 62 -2.13 -10.78 22.19
C GLY A 62 -3.64 -10.60 21.99
N LEU A 63 -4.09 -10.03 20.86
CA LEU A 63 -5.51 -9.74 20.61
C LEU A 63 -6.31 -11.01 20.25
N SER A 64 -7.57 -11.07 20.67
CA SER A 64 -8.50 -12.11 20.24
C SER A 64 -8.84 -11.98 18.74
N PRO A 65 -9.37 -13.04 18.07
CA PRO A 65 -9.71 -12.98 16.64
C PRO A 65 -10.67 -11.84 16.25
N GLU A 66 -11.63 -11.51 17.11
CA GLU A 66 -12.60 -10.43 16.88
C GLU A 66 -11.94 -9.04 17.02
N GLU A 67 -11.10 -8.88 18.04
CA GLU A 67 -10.30 -7.66 18.25
C GLU A 67 -9.26 -7.48 17.14
N LEU A 68 -8.68 -8.55 16.63
CA LEU A 68 -7.78 -8.54 15.48
C LEU A 68 -8.50 -8.05 14.22
N LEU A 69 -9.75 -8.48 13.98
CA LEU A 69 -10.55 -8.03 12.85
C LEU A 69 -10.89 -6.54 12.95
N ALA A 70 -11.37 -6.09 14.12
CA ALA A 70 -11.65 -4.68 14.36
C ALA A 70 -10.38 -3.82 14.24
N CYS A 71 -9.29 -4.24 14.87
CA CYS A 71 -7.99 -3.57 14.81
C CYS A 71 -7.45 -3.51 13.39
N ARG A 72 -7.55 -4.58 12.59
CA ARG A 72 -7.16 -4.58 11.17
C ARG A 72 -7.93 -3.56 10.34
N ARG A 73 -9.25 -3.44 10.58
CA ARG A 73 -10.10 -2.48 9.89
C ARG A 73 -9.71 -1.03 10.23
N ASP A 74 -9.51 -0.74 11.51
CA ASP A 74 -9.16 0.60 12.00
C ASP A 74 -7.70 0.96 11.66
N LEU A 75 -6.78 0.01 11.78
CA LEU A 75 -5.40 0.14 11.32
C LEU A 75 -5.38 0.43 9.83
N ARG A 76 -6.03 -0.34 8.96
CA ARG A 76 -5.99 -0.10 7.51
C ARG A 76 -6.41 1.33 7.14
N LEU A 77 -7.53 1.79 7.71
CA LEU A 77 -8.07 3.13 7.45
C LEU A 77 -7.14 4.22 7.98
N ALA A 78 -6.65 4.10 9.21
CA ALA A 78 -5.78 5.09 9.82
C ALA A 78 -4.35 5.05 9.27
N PHE A 79 -3.85 3.89 8.84
CA PHE A 79 -2.47 3.65 8.48
C PHE A 79 -2.16 4.09 7.05
N VAL A 80 -2.99 3.72 6.06
CA VAL A 80 -2.87 4.18 4.67
C VAL A 80 -2.99 5.70 4.59
N ALA A 81 -3.98 6.26 5.30
CA ALA A 81 -4.18 7.70 5.44
C ALA A 81 -2.98 8.39 6.09
N ALA A 82 -2.60 7.92 7.28
CA ALA A 82 -1.68 8.65 8.12
C ALA A 82 -0.23 8.56 7.64
N LEU A 83 0.23 7.39 7.19
CA LEU A 83 1.63 7.24 6.82
C LEU A 83 1.96 7.81 5.46
N GLN A 84 1.02 7.75 4.53
CA GLN A 84 1.34 8.06 3.15
C GLN A 84 0.96 9.48 2.74
N ARG A 85 -0.02 10.09 3.43
CA ARG A 85 -0.70 11.29 2.91
C ARG A 85 -0.85 12.43 3.91
N LEU A 86 -0.73 12.17 5.21
CA LEU A 86 -0.90 13.19 6.25
C LEU A 86 0.43 13.74 6.78
N PRO A 87 0.50 15.05 7.09
CA PRO A 87 1.59 15.62 7.87
C PRO A 87 1.75 14.92 9.22
N ALA A 88 2.98 14.83 9.72
CA ALA A 88 3.35 14.01 10.89
C ALA A 88 2.45 14.22 12.13
N ARG A 89 2.06 15.46 12.43
CA ARG A 89 1.15 15.77 13.57
C ARG A 89 -0.30 15.34 13.32
N GLN A 90 -0.80 15.50 12.10
CA GLN A 90 -2.14 15.02 11.74
C GLN A 90 -2.18 13.49 11.78
N ARG A 91 -1.10 12.84 11.31
CA ARG A 91 -0.89 11.39 11.48
C ARG A 91 -0.94 10.97 12.95
N ALA A 92 -0.15 11.61 13.81
CA ALA A 92 -0.09 11.24 15.22
C ALA A 92 -1.44 11.42 15.92
N ALA A 93 -2.15 12.50 15.62
CA ALA A 93 -3.51 12.72 16.13
C ALA A 93 -4.48 11.63 15.66
N LEU A 94 -4.46 11.27 14.37
CA LEU A 94 -5.33 10.22 13.82
C LEU A 94 -5.03 8.85 14.43
N LEU A 95 -3.77 8.44 14.52
CA LEU A 95 -3.39 7.13 15.09
C LEU A 95 -3.80 7.02 16.57
N LEU A 96 -3.51 8.05 17.38
CA LEU A 96 -3.85 8.00 18.81
C LEU A 96 -5.37 8.00 19.03
N ALA A 97 -6.14 8.75 18.25
CA ALA A 97 -7.59 8.83 18.40
C ALA A 97 -8.32 7.63 17.79
N ASP A 98 -8.03 7.32 16.51
CA ASP A 98 -8.83 6.40 15.70
C ASP A 98 -8.28 4.95 15.75
N VAL A 99 -7.02 4.72 16.13
CA VAL A 99 -6.47 3.35 16.35
C VAL A 99 -6.37 3.02 17.82
N CYS A 100 -5.79 3.92 18.63
CA CYS A 100 -5.61 3.65 20.06
C CYS A 100 -6.86 3.98 20.90
N GLY A 101 -7.90 4.58 20.31
CA GLY A 101 -9.16 4.90 20.99
C GLY A 101 -9.06 6.05 22.01
N TRP A 102 -8.04 6.91 21.92
CA TRP A 102 -7.84 7.98 22.91
C TRP A 102 -8.78 9.15 22.69
N ARG A 103 -9.23 9.75 23.80
CA ARG A 103 -10.05 10.97 23.74
C ARG A 103 -9.17 12.17 23.39
N ALA A 104 -9.75 13.16 22.70
CA ALA A 104 -9.03 14.36 22.28
C ALA A 104 -8.20 15.06 23.38
N PRO A 105 -8.64 15.13 24.66
CA PRO A 105 -7.80 15.65 25.74
C PRO A 105 -6.53 14.84 26.00
N GLN A 106 -6.61 13.51 26.00
CA GLN A 106 -5.45 12.63 26.21
C GLN A 106 -4.45 12.73 25.06
N VAL A 107 -4.95 12.89 23.83
CA VAL A 107 -4.13 13.13 22.65
C VAL A 107 -3.47 14.51 22.72
N ALA A 108 -4.21 15.54 23.14
CA ALA A 108 -3.71 16.89 23.28
C ALA A 108 -2.56 16.98 24.29
N ASP A 109 -2.72 16.36 25.46
CA ASP A 109 -1.67 16.26 26.48
C ASP A 109 -0.42 15.55 25.95
N THR A 110 -0.61 14.52 25.13
CA THR A 110 0.49 13.72 24.58
C THR A 110 1.25 14.45 23.47
N LEU A 111 0.54 15.22 22.66
CA LEU A 111 1.11 16.00 21.56
C LEU A 111 1.48 17.44 21.98
N GLU A 112 1.41 17.75 23.29
CA GLU A 112 1.70 19.06 23.88
C GLU A 112 0.96 20.18 23.14
N THR A 113 -0.35 20.00 22.94
CA THR A 113 -1.22 20.93 22.21
C THR A 113 -2.58 21.04 22.87
N THR A 114 -3.55 21.69 22.22
CA THR A 114 -4.91 21.86 22.78
C THR A 114 -5.90 20.85 22.19
N PRO A 115 -6.96 20.47 22.92
CA PRO A 115 -8.04 19.63 22.38
C PRO A 115 -8.66 20.21 21.10
N ALA A 116 -8.76 21.54 21.01
CA ALA A 116 -9.23 22.23 19.81
C ALA A 116 -8.29 22.00 18.61
N ALA A 117 -6.97 22.09 18.81
CA ALA A 117 -5.99 21.79 17.77
C ALA A 117 -6.05 20.32 17.32
N ILE A 118 -6.28 19.38 18.23
CA ILE A 118 -6.48 17.96 17.91
C ILE A 118 -7.74 17.77 17.06
N ASN A 119 -8.88 18.32 17.48
CA ASN A 119 -10.13 18.21 16.71
C ASN A 119 -9.98 18.81 15.30
N SER A 120 -9.29 19.95 15.17
CA SER A 120 -9.00 20.57 13.89
C SER A 120 -8.05 19.71 13.03
N ALA A 121 -7.05 19.07 13.64
CA ALA A 121 -6.15 18.15 12.95
C ALA A 121 -6.87 16.90 12.44
N LEU A 122 -7.75 16.31 13.26
CA LEU A 122 -8.60 15.17 12.89
C LEU A 122 -9.59 15.54 11.78
N GLN A 123 -10.20 16.73 11.85
CA GLN A 123 -11.09 17.22 10.79
C GLN A 123 -10.36 17.33 9.46
N ARG A 124 -9.16 17.95 9.44
CA ARG A 124 -8.35 18.04 8.23
C ARG A 124 -7.90 16.67 7.73
N ALA A 125 -7.46 15.79 8.62
CA ALA A 125 -7.08 14.43 8.27
C ALA A 125 -8.23 13.69 7.56
N ARG A 126 -9.44 13.75 8.12
CA ARG A 126 -10.66 13.14 7.55
C ARG A 126 -11.12 13.84 6.28
N ALA A 127 -10.90 15.14 6.13
CA ALA A 127 -11.19 15.86 4.90
C ALA A 127 -10.25 15.44 3.76
N THR A 128 -8.95 15.29 4.04
CA THR A 128 -7.98 14.74 3.08
C THR A 128 -8.39 13.35 2.61
N LEU A 129 -8.94 12.53 3.51
CA LEU A 129 -9.49 11.21 3.15
C LEU A 129 -10.73 11.31 2.25
N ARG A 130 -11.69 12.19 2.57
CA ARG A 130 -12.90 12.34 1.77
C ARG A 130 -12.65 12.92 0.38
N ALA A 131 -11.70 13.85 0.25
CA ALA A 131 -11.46 14.59 -0.99
C ALA A 131 -10.90 13.75 -2.16
N ARG A 132 -10.51 12.49 -1.92
CA ARG A 132 -10.00 11.58 -2.96
C ARG A 132 -10.93 10.39 -3.24
N ASP A 133 -12.22 10.49 -2.88
CA ASP A 133 -13.23 9.39 -2.93
C ASP A 133 -12.84 8.14 -2.14
N GLU A 134 -11.99 8.36 -1.15
CA GLU A 134 -11.43 7.37 -0.27
C GLU A 134 -12.32 7.27 0.97
N THR A 135 -13.56 6.79 0.77
CA THR A 135 -14.48 6.52 1.89
C THR A 135 -14.05 5.25 2.64
N PRO A 136 -14.41 5.09 3.93
CA PRO A 136 -14.18 3.85 4.68
C PRO A 136 -14.72 2.58 3.98
N ALA A 137 -15.67 2.74 3.05
CA ALA A 137 -16.19 1.68 2.18
C ALA A 137 -15.21 1.30 1.05
N SER A 138 -14.47 2.27 0.48
CA SER A 138 -13.46 2.04 -0.55
C SER A 138 -12.20 1.31 -0.02
N PHE A 139 -12.07 1.19 1.30
CA PHE A 139 -10.97 0.46 1.97
C PHE A 139 -11.40 -0.75 2.78
N ALA A 140 -12.65 -1.19 2.70
CA ALA A 140 -13.06 -2.41 3.40
C ALA A 140 -12.39 -3.65 2.77
N PRO A 141 -11.94 -4.58 3.61
CA PRO A 141 -12.50 -5.91 3.51
C PRO A 141 -13.02 -6.24 4.90
N ASP A 142 -14.34 -6.28 5.00
CA ASP A 142 -14.96 -7.38 5.76
C ASP A 142 -14.40 -8.72 5.21
N PRO A 143 -14.57 -9.87 5.91
CA PRO A 143 -14.27 -11.18 5.32
C PRO A 143 -14.75 -11.20 3.87
N LEU A 144 -13.78 -11.32 2.95
CA LEU A 144 -13.85 -10.85 1.56
C LEU A 144 -15.28 -10.78 1.04
N GLU A 145 -15.80 -9.56 0.82
CA GLU A 145 -16.98 -9.44 0.00
C GLU A 145 -16.71 -10.24 -1.29
N PRO A 146 -17.57 -11.19 -1.69
CA PRO A 146 -17.24 -12.15 -2.75
C PRO A 146 -16.83 -11.52 -4.08
N THR A 147 -17.20 -10.26 -4.31
CA THR A 147 -16.76 -9.39 -5.42
C THR A 147 -15.25 -9.09 -5.37
N HIS A 148 -14.72 -8.70 -4.21
CA HIS A 148 -13.29 -8.41 -4.02
C HIS A 148 -12.41 -9.65 -4.16
N ALA A 149 -12.87 -10.81 -3.67
CA ALA A 149 -12.14 -12.07 -3.86
C ALA A 149 -12.01 -12.40 -5.35
N ARG A 150 -13.13 -12.34 -6.08
CA ARG A 150 -13.15 -12.57 -7.54
C ARG A 150 -12.26 -11.61 -8.31
N LEU A 151 -12.23 -10.33 -7.94
CA LEU A 151 -11.34 -9.35 -8.56
C LEU A 151 -9.87 -9.73 -8.39
N LEU A 152 -9.48 -10.16 -7.18
CA LEU A 152 -8.10 -10.57 -6.88
C LEU A 152 -7.73 -11.88 -7.58
N ASP A 153 -8.64 -12.85 -7.62
CA ASP A 153 -8.43 -14.11 -8.33
C ASP A 153 -8.26 -13.86 -9.84
N ALA A 154 -9.10 -12.98 -10.42
CA ALA A 154 -8.97 -12.57 -11.81
C ALA A 154 -7.65 -11.83 -12.09
N TYR A 155 -7.24 -10.94 -11.19
CA TYR A 155 -5.95 -10.26 -11.27
C TYR A 155 -4.78 -11.26 -11.26
N VAL A 156 -4.77 -12.20 -10.31
CA VAL A 156 -3.71 -13.22 -10.20
C VAL A 156 -3.68 -14.09 -11.45
N ALA A 157 -4.85 -14.59 -11.89
CA ALA A 157 -4.96 -15.41 -13.08
C ALA A 157 -4.43 -14.68 -14.34
N ALA A 158 -4.84 -13.43 -14.55
CA ALA A 158 -4.38 -12.63 -15.68
C ALA A 158 -2.87 -12.36 -15.61
N PHE A 159 -2.35 -12.02 -14.42
CA PHE A 159 -0.94 -11.70 -14.23
C PHE A 159 -0.03 -12.92 -14.44
N GLU A 160 -0.39 -14.08 -13.87
CA GLU A 160 0.39 -15.31 -13.98
C GLU A 160 0.32 -15.92 -15.39
N ALA A 161 -0.85 -15.85 -16.04
CA ALA A 161 -1.01 -16.24 -17.45
C ALA A 161 -0.33 -15.25 -18.42
N TYR A 162 0.05 -14.07 -17.93
CA TYR A 162 0.53 -12.96 -18.73
C TYR A 162 -0.46 -12.50 -19.81
N ASP A 163 -1.75 -12.58 -19.48
CA ASP A 163 -2.84 -12.07 -20.30
C ASP A 163 -3.02 -10.58 -20.00
N ILE A 164 -2.44 -9.74 -20.85
CA ILE A 164 -2.45 -8.29 -20.65
C ILE A 164 -3.83 -7.69 -20.87
N ASP A 165 -4.67 -8.34 -21.68
CA ASP A 165 -6.02 -7.87 -21.96
C ASP A 165 -6.92 -8.12 -20.74
N ALA A 166 -6.91 -9.35 -20.22
CA ALA A 166 -7.58 -9.67 -18.97
C ALA A 166 -7.03 -8.87 -17.78
N LEU A 167 -5.73 -8.56 -17.80
CA LEU A 167 -5.10 -7.73 -16.76
C LEU A 167 -5.68 -6.32 -16.78
N VAL A 168 -5.76 -5.64 -17.93
CA VAL A 168 -6.28 -4.26 -17.96
C VAL A 168 -7.79 -4.19 -17.65
N ASP A 169 -8.55 -5.25 -17.95
CA ASP A 169 -9.99 -5.32 -17.65
C ASP A 169 -10.32 -5.24 -16.15
N VAL A 170 -9.44 -5.75 -15.29
CA VAL A 170 -9.61 -5.66 -13.82
C VAL A 170 -9.11 -4.34 -13.23
N LEU A 171 -8.42 -3.52 -14.03
CA LEU A 171 -7.89 -2.22 -13.60
C LEU A 171 -8.91 -1.11 -13.89
N ARG A 172 -8.87 -0.05 -13.06
CA ARG A 172 -9.59 1.18 -13.33
C ARG A 172 -9.03 1.84 -14.60
N GLU A 173 -9.87 2.54 -15.37
CA GLU A 173 -9.46 3.17 -16.64
C GLU A 173 -8.22 4.07 -16.50
N ASP A 174 -8.12 4.80 -15.39
CA ASP A 174 -7.04 5.71 -15.06
C ASP A 174 -6.04 5.13 -14.04
N VAL A 175 -5.92 3.79 -13.98
CA VAL A 175 -5.02 3.05 -13.08
C VAL A 175 -3.61 3.61 -13.07
N THR A 176 -2.97 3.60 -11.90
CA THR A 176 -1.58 4.03 -11.76
C THR A 176 -0.65 2.84 -11.57
N LEU A 177 0.48 2.85 -12.28
CA LEU A 177 1.58 1.88 -12.12
C LEU A 177 2.85 2.62 -11.73
N CYS A 178 3.52 2.18 -10.68
CA CYS A 178 4.84 2.69 -10.31
C CYS A 178 5.71 1.60 -9.69
N MET A 179 7.03 1.78 -9.76
CA MET A 179 7.98 0.74 -9.34
C MET A 179 9.17 1.35 -8.56
N PRO A 180 8.99 1.83 -7.31
CA PRO A 180 10.09 2.32 -6.50
C PRO A 180 11.26 1.30 -6.47
N PRO A 181 12.51 1.74 -6.71
CA PRO A 181 13.01 3.11 -6.52
C PRO A 181 12.94 4.04 -7.75
N TYR A 182 12.34 3.62 -8.86
CA TYR A 182 12.20 4.48 -10.03
C TYR A 182 11.21 5.63 -9.77
N ASP A 183 11.53 6.83 -10.25
CA ASP A 183 10.63 7.98 -10.17
C ASP A 183 9.57 8.01 -11.27
N LEU A 184 9.70 7.17 -12.30
CA LEU A 184 8.69 6.93 -13.32
C LEU A 184 7.42 6.30 -12.73
N TRP A 185 6.28 6.89 -13.07
CA TRP A 185 4.97 6.30 -12.87
C TRP A 185 4.11 6.57 -14.10
N LEU A 186 3.23 5.61 -14.40
CA LEU A 186 2.40 5.58 -15.60
C LEU A 186 0.93 5.67 -15.21
N ARG A 187 0.08 6.11 -16.16
CA ARG A 187 -1.35 6.23 -15.94
C ARG A 187 -2.16 5.67 -17.11
N GLY A 188 -3.15 4.86 -16.77
CA GLY A 188 -4.15 4.34 -17.68
C GLY A 188 -3.75 3.07 -18.42
N HIS A 189 -4.75 2.42 -19.00
CA HIS A 189 -4.60 1.10 -19.63
C HIS A 189 -3.60 1.08 -20.79
N ALA A 190 -3.55 2.14 -21.61
CA ALA A 190 -2.67 2.19 -22.78
C ALA A 190 -1.18 2.15 -22.38
N ASP A 191 -0.80 2.93 -21.37
CA ASP A 191 0.57 2.96 -20.87
C ASP A 191 0.93 1.68 -20.13
N VAL A 192 0.01 1.13 -19.33
CA VAL A 192 0.21 -0.16 -18.65
C VAL A 192 0.40 -1.29 -19.65
N ARG A 193 -0.44 -1.38 -20.70
CA ARG A 193 -0.31 -2.39 -21.76
C ARG A 193 1.04 -2.24 -22.48
N THR A 194 1.38 -1.03 -22.88
CA THR A 194 2.65 -0.75 -23.58
C THR A 194 3.85 -1.10 -22.71
N TRP A 195 3.79 -0.76 -21.43
CA TRP A 195 4.84 -1.11 -20.46
C TRP A 195 5.01 -2.62 -20.34
N MET A 196 3.92 -3.35 -20.07
CA MET A 196 3.95 -4.80 -19.85
C MET A 196 4.34 -5.58 -21.11
N LEU A 197 4.00 -5.10 -22.31
CA LEU A 197 4.42 -5.74 -23.56
C LEU A 197 5.87 -5.38 -23.95
N GLY A 198 6.36 -4.22 -23.51
CA GLY A 198 7.72 -3.74 -23.77
C GLY A 198 8.70 -3.99 -22.63
N ARG A 199 9.11 -2.92 -21.95
CA ARG A 199 10.17 -2.92 -20.92
C ARG A 199 9.83 -3.75 -19.68
N GLY A 200 8.54 -3.90 -19.38
CA GLY A 200 7.99 -4.72 -18.31
C GLY A 200 7.87 -6.20 -18.65
N SER A 201 8.19 -6.63 -19.88
CA SER A 201 8.02 -8.01 -20.37
C SER A 201 8.68 -9.09 -19.51
N GLY A 202 9.70 -8.74 -18.73
CA GLY A 202 10.34 -9.62 -17.76
C GLY A 202 9.42 -10.14 -16.65
N CYS A 203 8.21 -9.60 -16.50
CA CYS A 203 7.18 -10.15 -15.61
C CYS A 203 6.52 -11.42 -16.18
N ARG A 204 6.76 -11.80 -17.44
CA ARG A 204 6.17 -13.00 -18.05
C ARG A 204 6.53 -14.27 -17.29
N GLY A 205 5.51 -15.09 -17.00
CA GLY A 205 5.66 -16.32 -16.24
C GLY A 205 6.01 -16.09 -14.77
N SER A 206 5.72 -14.91 -14.23
CA SER A 206 5.85 -14.68 -12.79
C SER A 206 4.82 -15.48 -12.01
N ARG A 207 5.13 -15.74 -10.74
CA ARG A 207 4.22 -16.30 -9.76
C ARG A 207 3.95 -15.29 -8.65
N LEU A 208 2.72 -15.25 -8.16
CA LEU A 208 2.29 -14.37 -7.08
C LEU A 208 2.03 -15.17 -5.81
N VAL A 209 2.66 -14.77 -4.71
CA VAL A 209 2.45 -15.34 -3.38
C VAL A 209 1.67 -14.32 -2.53
N PRO A 210 0.47 -14.65 -2.04
CA PRO A 210 -0.34 -13.72 -1.25
C PRO A 210 0.38 -13.30 0.04
N VAL A 211 0.31 -12.00 0.37
CA VAL A 211 0.79 -11.45 1.63
C VAL A 211 -0.06 -10.26 2.08
N ALA A 212 -0.03 -9.96 3.38
CA ALA A 212 -0.76 -8.84 3.97
C ALA A 212 0.18 -7.65 4.17
N ALA A 213 -0.11 -6.53 3.52
CA ALA A 213 0.67 -5.29 3.66
C ALA A 213 -0.23 -4.05 3.60
N ASN A 214 0.09 -3.05 4.42
CA ASN A 214 -0.65 -1.78 4.55
C ASN A 214 -2.16 -1.95 4.89
N GLY A 215 -2.53 -3.06 5.51
CA GLY A 215 -3.91 -3.48 5.69
C GLY A 215 -4.59 -3.92 4.39
N THR A 216 -3.92 -3.85 3.23
CA THR A 216 -4.43 -4.22 1.90
C THR A 216 -3.96 -5.59 1.45
N ARG A 217 -4.33 -5.98 0.22
CA ARG A 217 -3.86 -7.22 -0.39
C ARG A 217 -2.63 -6.91 -1.21
N ALA A 218 -1.57 -7.68 -0.95
CA ALA A 218 -0.31 -7.59 -1.63
C ALA A 218 0.16 -8.97 -2.06
N PHE A 219 1.12 -9.00 -2.97
CA PHE A 219 1.69 -10.23 -3.49
C PHE A 219 3.20 -10.12 -3.56
N GLY A 220 3.91 -11.13 -3.03
CA GLY A 220 5.29 -11.38 -3.40
C GLY A 220 5.32 -11.88 -4.84
N GLN A 221 5.87 -11.08 -5.75
CA GLN A 221 6.10 -11.48 -7.14
C GLN A 221 7.46 -12.14 -7.27
N TYR A 222 7.44 -13.34 -7.84
CA TYR A 222 8.64 -14.09 -8.19
C TYR A 222 8.72 -14.29 -9.70
N ARG A 223 9.84 -13.91 -10.31
CA ARG A 223 10.08 -14.11 -11.74
C ARG A 223 10.71 -15.48 -11.98
N ARG A 224 10.33 -16.11 -13.08
CA ARG A 224 10.87 -17.41 -13.48
C ARG A 224 12.30 -17.25 -14.00
N ALA A 225 13.23 -17.99 -13.42
CA ALA A 225 14.59 -18.13 -13.94
C ALA A 225 14.65 -19.13 -15.11
N PRO A 226 15.73 -19.12 -15.91
CA PRO A 226 15.99 -20.15 -16.92
C PRO A 226 16.00 -21.57 -16.36
N SER A 227 16.42 -21.75 -15.10
CA SER A 227 16.43 -23.04 -14.39
C SER A 227 15.04 -23.57 -14.04
N GLY A 228 13.99 -22.77 -14.22
CA GLY A 228 12.62 -23.09 -13.82
C GLY A 228 12.28 -22.73 -12.38
N ALA A 229 13.26 -22.44 -11.53
CA ALA A 229 13.03 -21.85 -10.21
C ALA A 229 12.47 -20.43 -10.31
N TYR A 230 11.90 -19.92 -9.22
CA TYR A 230 11.40 -18.54 -9.16
C TYR A 230 12.16 -17.72 -8.14
N HIS A 231 12.65 -16.56 -8.58
CA HIS A 231 13.42 -15.62 -7.76
C HIS A 231 12.60 -14.37 -7.43
N PRO A 232 12.80 -13.76 -6.26
CA PRO A 232 12.03 -12.63 -5.79
C PRO A 232 12.29 -11.41 -6.69
N TRP A 233 11.23 -10.71 -7.07
CA TRP A 233 11.34 -9.54 -7.96
C TRP A 233 10.69 -8.28 -7.39
N SER A 234 9.46 -8.38 -6.89
CA SER A 234 8.81 -7.22 -6.29
C SER A 234 7.77 -7.61 -5.24
N LEU A 235 7.50 -6.71 -4.31
CA LEU A 235 6.25 -6.75 -3.56
C LEU A 235 5.23 -5.87 -4.30
N VAL A 236 4.16 -6.49 -4.80
CA VAL A 236 3.05 -5.80 -5.46
C VAL A 236 2.01 -5.45 -4.41
N VAL A 237 1.77 -4.15 -4.20
CA VAL A 237 0.69 -3.67 -3.32
C VAL A 237 -0.43 -3.11 -4.19
N LEU A 238 -1.65 -3.63 -4.00
CA LEU A 238 -2.84 -3.17 -4.71
C LEU A 238 -3.63 -2.17 -3.87
N GLU A 239 -4.06 -1.08 -4.52
CA GLU A 239 -5.10 -0.19 -4.04
C GLU A 239 -6.36 -0.45 -4.87
N ILE A 240 -7.41 -0.92 -4.21
CA ILE A 240 -8.69 -1.25 -4.84
C ILE A 240 -9.64 -0.07 -4.61
N ASP A 241 -10.31 0.32 -5.68
CA ASP A 241 -11.52 1.13 -5.62
C ASP A 241 -12.69 0.20 -5.34
N GLY A 242 -13.31 0.33 -4.17
CA GLY A 242 -14.32 -0.63 -3.67
C GLY A 242 -15.61 -0.65 -4.48
N GLY A 243 -15.75 0.24 -5.48
CA GLY A 243 -16.97 0.40 -6.24
C GLY A 243 -18.10 0.97 -5.38
N ASP A 244 -19.31 0.93 -5.92
CA ASP A 244 -20.52 1.27 -5.17
C ASP A 244 -21.62 0.27 -5.50
N ALA A 245 -21.88 -0.61 -4.53
CA ALA A 245 -22.93 -1.61 -4.62
C ALA A 245 -24.32 -0.99 -4.85
N ARG A 246 -24.55 0.27 -4.47
CA ARG A 246 -25.82 0.99 -4.71
C ARG A 246 -25.94 1.51 -6.13
N SER A 247 -24.83 1.92 -6.75
CA SER A 247 -24.80 2.33 -8.16
C SER A 247 -24.60 1.15 -9.12
N GLY A 248 -24.28 -0.04 -8.59
CA GLY A 248 -23.92 -1.22 -9.38
C GLY A 248 -22.51 -1.16 -9.97
N THR A 249 -21.66 -0.24 -9.47
CA THR A 249 -20.28 -0.12 -9.93
C THR A 249 -19.46 -1.22 -9.28
N GLU A 250 -18.91 -2.12 -10.09
CA GLU A 250 -18.02 -3.18 -9.64
C GLU A 250 -16.66 -2.64 -9.13
N PRO A 251 -16.01 -3.32 -8.19
CA PRO A 251 -14.68 -2.93 -7.72
C PRO A 251 -13.64 -3.08 -8.83
N ARG A 252 -12.64 -2.20 -8.82
CA ARG A 252 -11.53 -2.16 -9.79
C ARG A 252 -10.22 -1.81 -9.09
N ILE A 253 -9.09 -2.23 -9.66
CA ILE A 253 -7.77 -1.87 -9.11
C ILE A 253 -7.39 -0.46 -9.58
N ALA A 254 -7.27 0.49 -8.65
CA ALA A 254 -6.91 1.88 -8.92
C ALA A 254 -5.40 2.12 -8.97
N SER A 255 -4.63 1.33 -8.22
CA SER A 255 -3.17 1.41 -8.22
C SER A 255 -2.57 0.03 -7.94
N PHE A 256 -1.42 -0.22 -8.55
CA PHE A 256 -0.60 -1.38 -8.26
C PHE A 256 0.88 -0.99 -8.29
N ILE A 257 1.48 -1.07 -7.11
CA ILE A 257 2.80 -0.51 -6.81
C ILE A 257 3.77 -1.66 -6.64
N HIS A 258 4.85 -1.69 -7.41
CA HIS A 258 5.89 -2.72 -7.32
C HIS A 258 7.09 -2.20 -6.52
N PHE A 259 7.22 -2.61 -5.26
CA PHE A 259 8.40 -2.29 -4.48
C PHE A 259 9.54 -3.26 -4.82
N LEU A 260 10.64 -2.74 -5.35
CA LEU A 260 11.75 -3.54 -5.89
C LEU A 260 12.86 -3.84 -4.87
N ASP A 261 12.84 -3.24 -3.68
CA ASP A 261 13.81 -3.53 -2.60
C ASP A 261 13.45 -4.84 -1.87
N VAL A 262 13.44 -5.93 -2.62
CA VAL A 262 12.99 -7.24 -2.12
C VAL A 262 13.90 -7.79 -1.03
N ALA A 263 15.18 -7.44 -1.02
CA ALA A 263 16.14 -7.85 0.00
C ALA A 263 15.75 -7.33 1.39
N ALA A 264 15.26 -6.08 1.49
CA ALA A 264 14.77 -5.53 2.74
C ALA A 264 13.32 -5.94 3.03
N ILE A 265 12.48 -6.03 1.99
CA ILE A 265 11.02 -6.17 2.15
C ILE A 265 10.60 -7.62 2.40
N PHE A 266 11.14 -8.60 1.67
CA PHE A 266 10.64 -9.99 1.74
C PHE A 266 10.82 -10.62 3.12
N PRO A 267 11.96 -10.45 3.82
CA PRO A 267 12.11 -10.96 5.19
C PRO A 267 11.09 -10.37 6.16
N ARG A 268 10.81 -9.06 6.06
CA ARG A 268 9.81 -8.37 6.89
C ARG A 268 8.38 -8.85 6.63
N MET A 269 8.11 -9.26 5.40
CA MET A 269 6.82 -9.77 4.95
C MET A 269 6.65 -11.27 5.20
N GLY A 270 7.68 -11.97 5.71
CA GLY A 270 7.67 -13.42 5.89
C GLY A 270 7.64 -14.20 4.58
N LEU A 271 8.05 -13.59 3.48
CA LEU A 271 8.04 -14.20 2.15
C LEU A 271 9.27 -15.12 1.94
N PRO A 272 9.11 -16.26 1.25
CA PRO A 272 10.23 -17.12 0.89
C PRO A 272 11.34 -16.40 0.11
N ALA A 273 12.59 -16.78 0.34
CA ALA A 273 13.73 -16.25 -0.40
C ALA A 273 13.68 -16.63 -1.89
N ASP A 274 13.24 -17.85 -2.20
CA ASP A 274 13.04 -18.38 -3.55
C ASP A 274 11.88 -19.37 -3.53
N LEU A 275 11.29 -19.66 -4.69
CA LEU A 275 10.33 -20.74 -4.85
C LEU A 275 10.91 -21.85 -5.75
N PRO A 276 10.64 -23.12 -5.42
CA PRO A 276 11.04 -24.23 -6.27
C PRO A 276 10.34 -24.15 -7.64
N PRO A 277 10.88 -24.82 -8.67
CA PRO A 277 10.15 -25.01 -9.93
C PRO A 277 8.80 -25.67 -9.66
N THR A 278 7.80 -25.32 -10.46
CA THR A 278 6.52 -26.02 -10.44
C THR A 278 6.78 -27.49 -10.80
N PRO A 279 6.34 -28.46 -9.99
CA PRO A 279 6.47 -29.87 -10.36
C PRO A 279 5.73 -30.10 -11.68
N ASP A 280 6.37 -30.77 -12.63
CA ASP A 280 5.73 -31.16 -13.89
C ASP A 280 4.45 -31.92 -13.56
N ALA A 281 3.32 -31.45 -14.10
CA ALA A 281 2.05 -32.15 -13.98
C ALA A 281 2.24 -33.55 -14.60
N THR A 282 2.29 -34.56 -13.74
CA THR A 282 2.44 -35.97 -14.13
C THR A 282 1.13 -36.52 -14.66
#